data_AF-A0A539DIQ5-F1
#
_entry.id   AF-A0A539DIQ5-F1
#
_cell.length_a   1.000
_cell.length_b   1.000
_cell.length_c   1.000
_cell.angle_alpha   90.00
_cell.angle_beta   90.00
_cell.angle_gamma   90.00
#
_symmetry.space_group_name_H-M   'P 1'
#
loop_
_entity.id
_entity.type
_entity.pdbx_description
1 polymer ?
#
loop_
_entity_poly.entity_id
_entity_poly.type
_entity_poly.pdbx_seq_one_letter_code
_entity_poly.pdbx_strand_id
1 'polypeptide(L)'
;WDHNAAPKLLFRLLKRGIRARFATKPFEVGGRYYKRGTILVPAGGNADSTATLVDREARRAGVAVYAAQSGLTGSGIDFGSDRMLPVRLPRVAIVTGDGVDATSFGALWFLLDRRYEIDCSILPLASLGSANLAPFTALIFPDDYSGDGSTYGSLIDSLTTDRIERWVRNGGTFIGLKGGAGWATADHSGLTSLAIKVEDADKDDDKEENGDDEDDEAEALKEQFMTTDERERQRRIEEIPGTILRVELDPGHPLAFGYEGNARVFKSGDLIFEPSESGRNVAWYPPMARVSGYLSVENEERLARTPFLAVESLGRGRCILYNEDPNFRLFWFGLNRLFLNSLFFAGGY
;
A
#
# COMPACT_ATOMS: atom_id res chain seq x y z
N TRP A 1 10.86 -7.19 11.01
CA TRP A 1 10.05 -7.50 12.20
C TRP A 1 9.03 -8.55 11.83
N ASP A 2 8.46 -9.24 12.80
CA ASP A 2 7.41 -10.25 12.58
C ASP A 2 6.27 -10.18 13.62
N HIS A 3 6.49 -9.50 14.74
CA HIS A 3 5.46 -9.24 15.74
C HIS A 3 4.63 -7.99 15.42
N ASN A 4 3.30 -8.09 15.49
CA ASN A 4 2.40 -6.99 15.15
C ASN A 4 2.51 -5.78 16.09
N ALA A 5 3.06 -5.92 17.32
CA ALA A 5 3.31 -4.77 18.20
C ALA A 5 4.64 -4.03 17.92
N ALA A 6 5.51 -4.57 17.06
CA ALA A 6 6.82 -3.97 16.78
C ALA A 6 6.75 -2.56 16.15
N PRO A 7 5.83 -2.25 15.21
CA PRO A 7 5.70 -0.90 14.66
C PRO A 7 5.36 0.16 15.71
N LYS A 8 4.46 -0.18 16.64
CA LYS A 8 4.09 0.69 17.77
C LYS A 8 5.27 0.98 18.69
N LEU A 9 6.04 -0.06 19.04
CA LEU A 9 7.27 0.11 19.82
C LEU A 9 8.26 1.02 19.08
N LEU A 10 8.51 0.73 17.80
CA LEU A 10 9.46 1.50 16.99
C LEU A 10 9.07 2.96 16.90
N PHE A 11 7.79 3.26 16.65
CA PHE A 11 7.27 4.63 16.64
C PHE A 11 7.56 5.37 17.94
N ARG A 12 7.21 4.76 19.09
CA ARG A 12 7.43 5.35 20.42
C ARG A 12 8.91 5.64 20.68
N LEU A 13 9.82 4.76 20.23
CA LEU A 13 11.26 4.98 20.35
C LEU A 13 11.73 6.14 19.48
N LEU A 14 11.33 6.16 18.19
CA LEU A 14 11.68 7.22 17.25
C LEU A 14 11.17 8.60 17.72
N LYS A 15 9.95 8.66 18.27
CA LYS A 15 9.35 9.90 18.81
C LYS A 15 10.14 10.47 19.99
N ARG A 16 10.89 9.63 20.70
CA ARG A 16 11.82 10.04 21.78
C ARG A 16 13.24 10.34 21.29
N GLY A 17 13.44 10.40 19.97
CA GLY A 17 14.75 10.71 19.37
C GLY A 17 15.70 9.52 19.31
N ILE A 18 15.26 8.30 19.66
CA ILE A 18 16.10 7.10 19.51
C ILE A 18 16.22 6.79 18.02
N ARG A 19 17.46 6.76 17.53
CA ARG A 19 17.79 6.37 16.17
C ARG A 19 17.72 4.86 16.03
N ALA A 20 17.12 4.40 14.95
CA ALA A 20 17.01 2.99 14.60
C ALA A 20 17.37 2.77 13.14
N ARG A 21 17.76 1.54 12.81
CA ARG A 21 18.04 1.07 11.46
C ARG A 21 17.26 -0.20 11.18
N PHE A 22 17.08 -0.55 9.92
CA PHE A 22 16.49 -1.82 9.50
C PHE A 22 17.41 -2.58 8.55
N ALA A 23 17.43 -3.89 8.70
CA ALA A 23 18.25 -4.78 7.87
C ALA A 23 17.54 -5.13 6.56
N THR A 24 18.18 -4.87 5.42
CA THR A 24 17.66 -5.27 4.09
C THR A 24 18.01 -6.71 3.70
N LYS A 25 19.01 -7.29 4.37
CA LYS A 25 19.43 -8.68 4.22
C LYS A 25 19.43 -9.38 5.58
N PRO A 26 19.26 -10.70 5.63
CA PRO A 26 19.40 -11.44 6.87
C PRO A 26 20.84 -11.44 7.37
N PHE A 27 21.02 -11.65 8.66
CA PHE A 27 22.32 -11.71 9.32
C PHE A 27 22.26 -12.56 10.59
N GLU A 28 23.43 -12.92 11.11
CA GLU A 28 23.58 -13.66 12.36
C GLU A 28 24.47 -12.91 13.34
N VAL A 29 24.03 -12.81 14.59
CA VAL A 29 24.84 -12.23 15.67
C VAL A 29 24.60 -13.00 16.97
N GLY A 30 25.67 -13.34 17.68
CA GLY A 30 25.60 -14.09 18.94
C GLY A 30 24.89 -15.45 18.82
N GLY A 31 25.07 -16.16 17.69
CA GLY A 31 24.45 -17.46 17.42
C GLY A 31 22.95 -17.40 17.08
N ARG A 32 22.40 -16.21 16.84
CA ARG A 32 20.99 -16.02 16.48
C ARG A 32 20.85 -15.42 15.09
N TYR A 33 19.99 -16.04 14.29
CA TYR A 33 19.62 -15.58 12.96
C TYR A 33 18.50 -14.52 12.99
N TYR A 34 18.65 -13.48 12.18
CA TYR A 34 17.71 -12.38 12.04
C TYR A 34 17.29 -12.22 10.59
N LYS A 35 15.97 -12.18 10.36
CA LYS A 35 15.36 -12.03 9.02
C LYS A 35 15.45 -10.57 8.52
N ARG A 36 15.10 -10.36 7.24
CA ARG A 36 14.92 -9.02 6.65
C ARG A 36 13.91 -8.18 7.44
N GLY A 37 14.12 -6.87 7.45
CA GLY A 37 13.36 -5.91 8.23
C GLY A 37 13.60 -5.98 9.73
N THR A 38 14.60 -6.72 10.21
CA THR A 38 15.00 -6.67 11.62
C THR A 38 15.42 -5.26 11.97
N ILE A 39 14.92 -4.75 13.10
CA ILE A 39 15.22 -3.42 13.59
C ILE A 39 16.44 -3.49 14.51
N LEU A 40 17.43 -2.64 14.22
CA LEU A 40 18.61 -2.45 15.03
C LEU A 40 18.53 -1.08 15.70
N VAL A 41 18.65 -1.05 17.03
CA VAL A 41 18.86 0.18 17.79
C VAL A 41 20.34 0.23 18.18
N PRO A 42 21.18 1.00 17.47
CA PRO A 42 22.61 1.06 17.79
C PRO A 42 22.83 1.75 19.13
N ALA A 43 23.81 1.27 19.91
CA ALA A 43 24.24 1.98 21.12
C ALA A 43 24.93 3.31 20.75
N GLY A 44 25.81 3.28 19.74
CA GLY A 44 26.45 4.49 19.20
C GLY A 44 25.47 5.42 18.50
N GLY A 45 25.56 6.73 18.79
CA GLY A 45 24.68 7.75 18.23
C GLY A 45 23.33 7.88 18.94
N ASN A 46 23.10 7.11 20.00
CA ASN A 46 21.97 7.21 20.92
C ASN A 46 22.51 7.52 22.34
N ALA A 47 21.64 7.97 23.26
CA ALA A 47 22.04 8.23 24.64
C ALA A 47 22.33 6.92 25.41
N ASP A 48 23.19 6.97 26.44
CA ASP A 48 23.54 5.79 27.24
C ASP A 48 22.33 5.10 27.91
N SER A 49 21.28 5.86 28.21
CA SER A 49 20.02 5.36 28.77
C SER A 49 19.15 4.57 27.78
N THR A 50 19.53 4.51 26.50
CA THR A 50 18.72 3.92 25.42
C THR A 50 18.42 2.45 25.66
N ALA A 51 19.39 1.65 26.10
CA ALA A 51 19.17 0.23 26.35
C ALA A 51 18.08 -0.01 27.42
N THR A 52 18.14 0.75 28.52
CA THR A 52 17.14 0.69 29.60
C THR A 52 15.76 1.13 29.11
N LEU A 53 15.72 2.17 28.28
CA LEU A 53 14.49 2.69 27.71
C LEU A 53 13.83 1.69 26.74
N VAL A 54 14.63 1.08 25.87
CA VAL A 54 14.19 0.05 24.93
C VAL A 54 13.64 -1.16 25.67
N ASP A 55 14.36 -1.71 26.66
CA ASP A 55 13.89 -2.86 27.46
C ASP A 55 12.54 -2.56 28.14
N ARG A 56 12.42 -1.39 28.78
CA ARG A 56 11.18 -0.98 29.45
C ARG A 56 10.00 -0.89 28.49
N GLU A 57 10.16 -0.23 27.34
CA GLU A 57 9.07 -0.08 26.37
C GLU A 57 8.75 -1.40 25.66
N ALA A 58 9.76 -2.23 25.39
CA ALA A 58 9.60 -3.55 24.79
C ALA A 58 8.77 -4.47 25.68
N ARG A 59 9.06 -4.51 26.99
CA ARG A 59 8.26 -5.27 27.98
C ARG A 59 6.82 -4.79 28.04
N ARG A 60 6.60 -3.46 28.04
CA ARG A 60 5.24 -2.88 28.01
C ARG A 60 4.47 -3.24 26.73
N ALA A 61 5.16 -3.36 25.60
CA ALA A 61 4.57 -3.69 24.31
C ALA A 61 4.44 -5.21 24.06
N GLY A 62 5.02 -6.05 24.93
CA GLY A 62 5.10 -7.50 24.71
C GLY A 62 5.97 -7.88 23.50
N VAL A 63 6.98 -7.06 23.16
CA VAL A 63 7.88 -7.31 22.03
C VAL A 63 9.21 -7.81 22.58
N ALA A 64 9.69 -8.95 22.09
CA ALA A 64 11.02 -9.45 22.46
C ALA A 64 12.11 -8.58 21.81
N VAL A 65 13.06 -8.14 22.62
CA VAL A 65 14.27 -7.42 22.18
C VAL A 65 15.48 -8.15 22.72
N TYR A 66 16.53 -8.23 21.90
CA TYR A 66 17.76 -8.95 22.23
C TYR A 66 18.93 -7.98 22.18
N ALA A 67 19.76 -8.00 23.22
CA ALA A 67 21.01 -7.26 23.24
C ALA A 67 22.05 -8.01 22.41
N ALA A 68 22.66 -7.33 21.44
CA ALA A 68 23.85 -7.84 20.76
C ALA A 68 25.08 -7.51 21.62
N GLN A 69 25.90 -8.51 21.95
CA GLN A 69 27.10 -8.33 22.77
C GLN A 69 28.29 -7.76 21.98
N SER A 70 28.26 -7.86 20.65
CA SER A 70 29.26 -7.30 19.75
C SER A 70 28.59 -6.68 18.53
N GLY A 71 29.33 -5.78 17.85
CA GLY A 71 28.95 -5.27 16.54
C GLY A 71 29.40 -6.17 15.37
N LEU A 72 30.10 -7.27 15.67
CA LEU A 72 30.60 -8.21 14.68
C LEU A 72 29.52 -9.25 14.40
N THR A 73 29.16 -9.41 13.13
CA THR A 73 28.22 -10.46 12.74
C THR A 73 28.96 -11.75 12.41
N GLY A 74 28.35 -12.89 12.74
CA GLY A 74 28.93 -14.21 12.44
C GLY A 74 28.81 -14.55 10.95
N SER A 75 27.69 -14.14 10.33
CA SER A 75 27.42 -14.29 8.90
C SER A 75 26.39 -13.25 8.44
N GLY A 76 26.41 -12.87 7.15
CA GLY A 76 25.48 -11.90 6.57
C GLY A 76 26.01 -10.46 6.56
N ILE A 77 25.13 -9.48 6.81
CA ILE A 77 25.49 -8.05 6.80
C ILE A 77 25.92 -7.56 8.18
N ASP A 78 26.97 -6.74 8.23
CA ASP A 78 27.40 -6.09 9.47
C ASP A 78 26.54 -4.88 9.84
N PHE A 79 26.56 -4.50 11.12
CA PHE A 79 25.80 -3.36 11.63
C PHE A 79 26.20 -2.00 11.02
N GLY A 80 27.41 -1.91 10.48
CA GLY A 80 27.93 -0.73 9.78
C GLY A 80 27.66 -0.73 8.26
N SER A 81 27.11 -1.80 7.70
CA SER A 81 26.90 -1.92 6.25
C SER A 81 25.89 -0.88 5.71
N ASP A 82 26.08 -0.48 4.47
CA ASP A 82 25.09 0.22 3.61
C ASP A 82 23.73 -0.50 3.53
N ARG A 83 23.69 -1.81 3.85
CA ARG A 83 22.48 -2.64 3.91
C ARG A 83 21.71 -2.54 5.22
N MET A 84 22.21 -1.78 6.19
CA MET A 84 21.49 -1.34 7.39
C MET A 84 20.99 0.09 7.17
N LEU A 85 19.73 0.25 6.77
CA LEU A 85 19.20 1.56 6.39
C LEU A 85 18.58 2.29 7.59
N PRO A 86 18.69 3.62 7.69
CA PRO A 86 18.06 4.36 8.79
C PRO A 86 16.53 4.30 8.70
N VAL A 87 15.86 4.18 9.85
CA VAL A 87 14.41 4.35 9.96
C VAL A 87 14.12 5.81 10.32
N ARG A 88 13.32 6.49 9.50
CA ARG A 88 12.85 7.86 9.80
C ARG A 88 11.59 7.78 10.66
N LEU A 89 11.38 8.78 11.53
CA LEU A 89 10.12 8.94 12.25
C LEU A 89 8.99 9.20 11.23
N PRO A 90 7.97 8.33 11.15
CA PRO A 90 6.82 8.60 10.30
C PRO A 90 6.09 9.87 10.77
N ARG A 91 5.86 10.81 9.86
CA ARG A 91 4.99 11.98 10.05
C ARG A 91 3.89 11.89 9.02
N VAL A 92 2.71 11.45 9.46
CA VAL A 92 1.66 10.95 8.58
C VAL A 92 0.54 11.98 8.45
N ALA A 93 0.10 12.25 7.21
CA ALA A 93 -1.16 12.93 6.92
C ALA A 93 -2.14 11.96 6.25
N ILE A 94 -3.41 11.98 6.67
CA ILE A 94 -4.50 11.21 6.04
C ILE A 94 -5.50 12.20 5.44
N VAL A 95 -5.86 12.00 4.17
CA VAL A 95 -6.88 12.81 3.50
C VAL A 95 -8.29 12.43 3.98
N THR A 96 -9.16 13.43 4.13
CA THR A 96 -10.57 13.27 4.56
C THR A 96 -11.49 14.29 3.89
N GLY A 97 -12.80 14.19 4.12
CA GLY A 97 -13.80 15.13 3.64
C GLY A 97 -14.53 14.64 2.40
N ASP A 98 -15.12 15.57 1.66
CA ASP A 98 -15.96 15.26 0.50
C ASP A 98 -15.18 14.46 -0.55
N GLY A 99 -15.80 13.40 -1.06
CA GLY A 99 -15.21 12.46 -2.02
C GLY A 99 -14.47 11.28 -1.40
N VAL A 100 -14.12 11.33 -0.11
CA VAL A 100 -13.41 10.25 0.60
C VAL A 100 -14.41 9.25 1.18
N ASP A 101 -14.18 7.95 0.99
CA ASP A 101 -14.96 6.92 1.68
C ASP A 101 -14.72 6.99 3.19
N ALA A 102 -15.80 7.27 3.93
CA ALA A 102 -15.74 7.44 5.38
C ALA A 102 -15.35 6.15 6.11
N THR A 103 -15.63 4.97 5.52
CA THR A 103 -15.29 3.68 6.12
C THR A 103 -13.79 3.41 6.02
N SER A 104 -13.18 3.62 4.85
CA SER A 104 -11.75 3.51 4.62
C SER A 104 -10.98 4.53 5.47
N PHE A 105 -11.40 5.80 5.47
CA PHE A 105 -10.83 6.83 6.34
C PHE A 105 -10.91 6.44 7.83
N GLY A 106 -12.10 6.06 8.30
CA GLY A 106 -12.33 5.74 9.71
C GLY A 106 -11.54 4.53 10.19
N ALA A 107 -11.46 3.48 9.37
CA ALA A 107 -10.66 2.30 9.67
C ALA A 107 -9.16 2.65 9.75
N LEU A 108 -8.65 3.41 8.79
CA LEU A 108 -7.26 3.85 8.76
C LEU A 108 -6.91 4.74 9.96
N TRP A 109 -7.76 5.71 10.29
CA TRP A 109 -7.53 6.59 11.43
C TRP A 109 -7.51 5.79 12.74
N PHE A 110 -8.47 4.89 12.94
CA PHE A 110 -8.50 4.02 14.12
C PHE A 110 -7.26 3.12 14.21
N LEU A 111 -6.81 2.56 13.08
CA LEU A 111 -5.60 1.73 13.02
C LEU A 111 -4.39 2.51 13.56
N LEU A 112 -4.14 3.70 13.03
CA LEU A 112 -2.99 4.49 13.43
C LEU A 112 -3.12 5.00 14.86
N ASP A 113 -4.23 5.66 15.21
CA ASP A 113 -4.41 6.31 16.51
C ASP A 113 -4.56 5.29 17.65
N ARG A 114 -5.53 4.37 17.55
CA ARG A 114 -5.91 3.50 18.67
C ARG A 114 -5.05 2.26 18.76
N ARG A 115 -4.75 1.64 17.62
CA ARG A 115 -4.06 0.35 17.64
C ARG A 115 -2.56 0.49 17.71
N TYR A 116 -1.99 1.28 16.81
CA TYR A 116 -0.55 1.44 16.70
C TYR A 116 -0.01 2.66 17.45
N GLU A 117 -0.88 3.57 17.91
CA GLU A 117 -0.51 4.82 18.56
C GLU A 117 0.55 5.60 17.75
N ILE A 118 0.33 5.66 16.44
CA ILE A 118 1.10 6.44 15.49
C ILE A 118 0.36 7.76 15.29
N ASP A 119 1.04 8.86 15.59
CA ASP A 119 0.46 10.19 15.41
C ASP A 119 0.18 10.42 13.92
N CYS A 120 -1.03 10.87 13.61
CA CYS A 120 -1.43 11.27 12.26
C CYS A 120 -2.13 12.63 12.30
N SER A 121 -1.94 13.41 11.24
CA SER A 121 -2.69 14.64 10.99
C SER A 121 -3.80 14.36 10.00
N ILE A 122 -5.00 14.86 10.31
CA ILE A 122 -6.15 14.75 9.41
C ILE A 122 -6.15 15.98 8.51
N LEU A 123 -6.14 15.76 7.19
CA LEU A 123 -6.04 16.81 6.19
C LEU A 123 -7.27 16.79 5.28
N PRO A 124 -8.19 17.77 5.40
CA PRO A 124 -9.34 17.84 4.50
C PRO A 124 -8.91 18.01 3.04
N LEU A 125 -9.57 17.29 2.12
CA LEU A 125 -9.29 17.32 0.68
C LEU A 125 -9.33 18.75 0.13
N ALA A 126 -10.36 19.52 0.51
CA ALA A 126 -10.51 20.93 0.15
C ALA A 126 -9.36 21.84 0.60
N SER A 127 -8.57 21.43 1.60
CA SER A 127 -7.41 22.19 2.10
C SER A 127 -6.10 21.81 1.40
N LEU A 128 -6.09 20.71 0.64
CA LEU A 128 -4.87 20.12 0.08
C LEU A 128 -4.13 21.09 -0.85
N GLY A 129 -4.89 21.86 -1.64
CA GLY A 129 -4.37 22.88 -2.55
C GLY A 129 -3.66 24.05 -1.87
N SER A 130 -3.76 24.22 -0.55
CA SER A 130 -3.07 25.28 0.21
C SER A 130 -2.16 24.77 1.33
N ALA A 131 -2.34 23.53 1.77
CA ALA A 131 -1.62 22.94 2.90
C ALA A 131 -0.10 22.84 2.69
N ASN A 132 0.64 22.99 3.79
CA ASN A 132 2.08 22.76 3.81
C ASN A 132 2.38 21.27 4.04
N LEU A 133 2.80 20.59 2.97
CA LEU A 133 3.13 19.16 3.01
C LEU A 133 4.55 18.84 3.49
N ALA A 134 5.45 19.84 3.51
CA ALA A 134 6.86 19.66 3.85
C ALA A 134 7.14 18.94 5.19
N PRO A 135 6.32 19.11 6.25
CA PRO A 135 6.55 18.40 7.50
C PRO A 135 6.26 16.89 7.43
N PHE A 136 5.43 16.43 6.49
CA PHE A 136 5.01 15.03 6.41
C PHE A 136 6.00 14.17 5.63
N THR A 137 6.18 12.93 6.11
CA THR A 137 6.92 11.89 5.37
C THR A 137 5.99 11.06 4.51
N ALA A 138 4.71 10.96 4.88
CA ALA A 138 3.71 10.18 4.17
C ALA A 138 2.38 10.94 4.08
N LEU A 139 1.75 10.87 2.90
CA LEU A 139 0.43 11.40 2.60
C LEU A 139 -0.42 10.23 2.10
N ILE A 140 -1.47 9.90 2.85
CA ILE A 140 -2.31 8.73 2.57
C ILE A 140 -3.64 9.18 2.02
N PHE A 141 -4.00 8.62 0.88
CA PHE A 141 -5.30 8.74 0.24
C PHE A 141 -6.08 7.44 0.47
N PRO A 142 -7.12 7.46 1.32
CA PRO A 142 -8.05 6.35 1.47
C PRO A 142 -8.84 6.09 0.18
N ASP A 143 -9.69 5.07 0.21
CA ASP A 143 -10.66 4.82 -0.86
C ASP A 143 -11.53 6.07 -1.11
N ASP A 144 -11.98 6.27 -2.34
CA ASP A 144 -12.96 7.30 -2.70
C ASP A 144 -14.35 6.68 -2.88
N TYR A 145 -15.36 7.51 -3.16
CA TYR A 145 -16.73 7.01 -3.30
C TYR A 145 -16.94 6.09 -4.51
N SER A 146 -16.17 6.26 -5.58
CA SER A 146 -16.28 5.44 -6.79
C SER A 146 -15.46 4.15 -6.70
N GLY A 147 -14.40 4.12 -5.89
CA GLY A 147 -13.54 2.95 -5.71
C GLY A 147 -12.47 2.77 -6.79
N ASP A 148 -12.45 3.65 -7.79
CA ASP A 148 -11.54 3.65 -8.94
C ASP A 148 -10.67 4.92 -9.02
N GLY A 149 -10.95 5.95 -8.20
CA GLY A 149 -10.23 7.21 -8.20
C GLY A 149 -10.86 8.33 -9.03
N SER A 150 -11.93 8.06 -9.78
CA SER A 150 -12.61 9.06 -10.60
C SER A 150 -13.25 10.17 -9.77
N THR A 151 -13.70 9.87 -8.53
CA THR A 151 -14.22 10.90 -7.61
C THR A 151 -13.12 11.88 -7.24
N TYR A 152 -11.93 11.40 -6.85
CA TYR A 152 -10.79 12.28 -6.63
C TYR A 152 -10.37 13.03 -7.90
N GLY A 153 -10.40 12.36 -9.06
CA GLY A 153 -10.06 12.97 -10.35
C GLY A 153 -10.94 14.17 -10.69
N SER A 154 -12.21 14.14 -10.28
CA SER A 154 -13.15 15.25 -10.47
C SER A 154 -12.97 16.42 -9.47
N LEU A 155 -12.42 16.13 -8.28
CA LEU A 155 -12.33 17.09 -7.17
C LEU A 155 -10.95 17.75 -7.05
N ILE A 156 -9.89 17.10 -7.53
CA ILE A 156 -8.51 17.56 -7.39
C ILE A 156 -8.03 18.18 -8.69
N ASP A 157 -7.72 19.47 -8.65
CA ASP A 157 -7.20 20.20 -9.81
C ASP A 157 -5.73 19.90 -10.11
N SER A 158 -5.30 20.25 -11.33
CA SER A 158 -3.92 20.04 -11.78
C SER A 158 -2.89 20.78 -10.92
N LEU A 159 -3.23 21.97 -10.40
CA LEU A 159 -2.34 22.72 -9.51
C LEU A 159 -2.07 21.97 -8.20
N THR A 160 -3.09 21.35 -7.63
CA THR A 160 -2.96 20.51 -6.43
C THR A 160 -2.18 19.24 -6.74
N THR A 161 -2.44 18.60 -7.89
CA THR A 161 -1.67 17.45 -8.37
C THR A 161 -0.18 17.79 -8.51
N ASP A 162 0.17 18.88 -9.18
CA ASP A 162 1.56 19.36 -9.34
C ASP A 162 2.26 19.62 -7.99
N ARG A 163 1.51 20.10 -7.00
CA ARG A 163 2.03 20.31 -5.64
C ARG A 163 2.36 18.99 -4.96
N ILE A 164 1.48 18.00 -5.07
CA ILE A 164 1.70 16.66 -4.54
C ILE A 164 2.89 16.01 -5.25
N GLU A 165 2.94 16.06 -6.59
CA GLU A 165 4.04 15.54 -7.39
C GLU A 165 5.38 16.15 -6.94
N ARG A 166 5.45 17.48 -6.81
CA ARG A 166 6.65 18.17 -6.36
C ARG A 166 7.04 17.79 -4.92
N TRP A 167 6.08 17.55 -4.03
CA TRP A 167 6.35 17.05 -2.68
C TRP A 167 6.91 15.61 -2.70
N VAL A 168 6.32 14.72 -3.48
CA VAL A 168 6.82 13.34 -3.67
C VAL A 168 8.24 13.38 -4.25
N ARG A 169 8.47 14.15 -5.32
CA ARG A 169 9.82 14.33 -5.91
C ARG A 169 10.88 14.77 -4.89
N ASN A 170 10.49 15.52 -3.88
CA ASN A 170 11.37 15.99 -2.80
C ASN A 170 11.57 14.98 -1.64
N GLY A 171 11.06 13.76 -1.76
CA GLY A 171 11.25 12.69 -0.78
C GLY A 171 10.00 12.33 0.02
N GLY A 172 8.83 12.89 -0.33
CA GLY A 172 7.55 12.46 0.20
C GLY A 172 7.17 11.05 -0.26
N THR A 173 6.36 10.35 0.53
CA THR A 173 5.77 9.05 0.15
C THR A 173 4.27 9.21 -0.03
N PHE A 174 3.79 9.13 -1.26
CA PHE A 174 2.35 9.03 -1.53
C PHE A 174 1.91 7.58 -1.31
N ILE A 175 0.77 7.38 -0.63
CA ILE A 175 0.18 6.07 -0.39
C ILE A 175 -1.28 6.14 -0.79
N GLY A 176 -1.66 5.45 -1.87
CA GLY A 176 -3.04 5.33 -2.31
C GLY A 176 -3.62 3.97 -1.91
N LEU A 177 -4.85 3.97 -1.41
CA LEU A 177 -5.63 2.77 -1.11
C LEU A 177 -6.86 2.74 -2.02
N LYS A 178 -7.00 1.68 -2.83
CA LYS A 178 -8.13 1.48 -3.75
C LYS A 178 -8.40 2.72 -4.61
N GLY A 179 -9.49 3.47 -4.43
CA GLY A 179 -9.76 4.70 -5.18
C GLY A 179 -8.66 5.76 -5.05
N GLY A 180 -8.02 5.89 -3.89
CA GLY A 180 -6.84 6.73 -3.72
C GLY A 180 -5.62 6.24 -4.51
N ALA A 181 -5.54 4.93 -4.77
CA ALA A 181 -4.52 4.35 -5.65
C ALA A 181 -4.85 4.55 -7.13
N GLY A 182 -6.12 4.34 -7.50
CA GLY A 182 -6.64 4.60 -8.84
C GLY A 182 -6.46 6.06 -9.26
N TRP A 183 -6.72 7.02 -8.36
CA TRP A 183 -6.50 8.44 -8.66
C TRP A 183 -5.06 8.76 -9.08
N ALA A 184 -4.08 8.06 -8.52
CA ALA A 184 -2.67 8.29 -8.79
C ALA A 184 -2.16 7.60 -10.08
N THR A 185 -2.99 6.84 -10.79
CA THR A 185 -2.63 6.18 -12.05
C THR A 185 -2.55 7.17 -13.21
N ALA A 186 -2.08 6.69 -14.35
CA ALA A 186 -2.03 7.43 -15.61
C ALA A 186 -3.43 7.86 -16.10
N ASP A 187 -4.47 7.11 -15.75
CA ASP A 187 -5.87 7.33 -16.18
C ASP A 187 -6.54 8.53 -15.48
N HIS A 188 -5.94 9.00 -14.39
CA HIS A 188 -6.46 10.12 -13.59
C HIS A 188 -5.40 11.21 -13.42
N SER A 189 -4.66 11.21 -12.31
CA SER A 189 -3.75 12.32 -12.00
C SER A 189 -2.43 12.27 -12.76
N GLY A 190 -2.03 11.12 -13.32
CA GLY A 190 -0.72 10.93 -13.94
C GLY A 190 0.45 11.00 -12.95
N LEU A 191 0.19 10.82 -11.65
CA LEU A 191 1.24 10.86 -10.61
C LEU A 191 2.20 9.67 -10.74
N THR A 192 1.71 8.58 -11.32
CA THR A 192 2.46 7.35 -11.66
C THR A 192 2.16 6.96 -13.10
N SER A 193 3.00 6.10 -13.67
CA SER A 193 2.78 5.48 -14.99
C SER A 193 1.93 4.21 -14.94
N LEU A 194 1.56 3.74 -13.75
CA LEU A 194 0.65 2.61 -13.57
C LEU A 194 -0.68 2.92 -14.26
N ALA A 195 -1.24 1.96 -14.98
CA ALA A 195 -2.54 2.10 -15.64
C ALA A 195 -3.59 1.20 -14.98
N ILE A 196 -4.85 1.61 -15.09
CA ILE A 196 -6.02 0.79 -14.78
C ILE A 196 -6.27 -0.14 -15.95
N LYS A 197 -6.50 -1.42 -15.65
CA LYS A 197 -6.89 -2.42 -16.65
C LYS A 197 -8.35 -2.19 -17.02
N VAL A 198 -8.57 -1.59 -18.18
CA VAL A 198 -9.90 -1.41 -18.79
C VAL A 198 -10.23 -2.68 -19.58
N GLU A 199 -11.51 -3.06 -19.62
CA GLU A 199 -11.96 -4.13 -20.51
C GLU A 199 -11.80 -3.68 -21.97
N ASP A 200 -11.09 -4.46 -22.79
CA ASP A 200 -11.43 -4.50 -24.22
C ASP A 200 -12.78 -5.24 -24.25
N ALA A 201 -13.88 -4.52 -24.46
CA ALA A 201 -15.10 -5.16 -24.95
C ALA A 201 -14.72 -5.85 -26.27
N ASP A 202 -14.74 -7.18 -26.27
CA ASP A 202 -14.52 -8.09 -27.39
C ASP A 202 -13.94 -7.43 -28.66
N LYS A 203 -12.61 -7.23 -28.69
CA LYS A 203 -11.91 -7.19 -29.97
C LYS A 203 -11.80 -8.63 -30.47
N ASP A 204 -12.89 -9.12 -31.05
CA ASP A 204 -12.78 -10.09 -32.13
C ASP A 204 -11.91 -9.44 -33.21
N ASP A 205 -10.67 -9.91 -33.30
CA ASP A 205 -9.57 -9.41 -34.15
C ASP A 205 -9.82 -9.65 -35.66
N ASP A 206 -11.08 -9.67 -36.10
CA ASP A 206 -11.54 -9.93 -37.47
C ASP A 206 -12.65 -8.94 -37.93
N LYS A 207 -12.63 -7.67 -37.48
CA LYS A 207 -13.36 -6.59 -38.16
C LYS A 207 -12.39 -5.65 -38.88
N GLU A 208 -12.29 -5.87 -40.20
CA GLU A 208 -11.73 -4.92 -41.16
C GLU A 208 -12.32 -3.52 -40.92
N GLU A 209 -11.44 -2.50 -41.00
CA GLU A 209 -11.79 -1.09 -40.99
C GLU A 209 -12.91 -0.81 -42.02
N ASN A 210 -14.18 -0.68 -41.58
CA ASN A 210 -15.26 0.15 -42.17
C ASN A 210 -16.59 -0.05 -41.41
N GLY A 211 -17.12 1.01 -40.78
CA GLY A 211 -18.37 1.02 -39.96
C GLY A 211 -18.07 0.70 -38.50
N ASP A 212 -18.63 1.33 -37.47
CA ASP A 212 -20.05 1.29 -37.14
C ASP A 212 -20.38 2.31 -36.02
N ASP A 213 -21.21 3.34 -36.30
CA ASP A 213 -21.98 4.07 -35.26
C ASP A 213 -23.29 3.31 -34.91
N GLU A 214 -23.70 2.35 -35.76
CA GLU A 214 -24.95 1.59 -35.61
C GLU A 214 -24.83 0.39 -34.63
N ASP A 215 -23.63 -0.18 -34.46
CA ASP A 215 -23.41 -1.33 -33.55
C ASP A 215 -23.39 -0.90 -32.08
N ASP A 216 -22.80 0.25 -31.75
CA ASP A 216 -22.82 0.84 -30.41
C ASP A 216 -24.26 1.22 -29.98
N GLU A 217 -25.07 1.74 -30.90
CA GLU A 217 -26.47 2.09 -30.64
C GLU A 217 -27.33 0.83 -30.46
N ALA A 218 -27.06 -0.24 -31.24
CA ALA A 218 -27.72 -1.52 -31.10
C ALA A 218 -27.34 -2.27 -29.80
N GLU A 219 -26.09 -2.17 -29.36
CA GLU A 219 -25.63 -2.76 -28.10
C GLU A 219 -26.17 -2.00 -26.88
N ALA A 220 -26.15 -0.67 -26.92
CA ALA A 220 -26.81 0.17 -25.92
C ALA A 220 -28.33 -0.09 -25.83
N LEU A 221 -28.99 -0.38 -26.96
CA LEU A 221 -30.39 -0.80 -26.97
C LEU A 221 -30.58 -2.20 -26.38
N LYS A 222 -29.68 -3.17 -26.66
CA LYS A 222 -29.73 -4.51 -26.04
C LYS A 222 -29.67 -4.44 -24.53
N GLU A 223 -28.82 -3.59 -23.96
CA GLU A 223 -28.75 -3.42 -22.50
C GLU A 223 -30.06 -2.91 -21.90
N GLN A 224 -30.76 -2.01 -22.61
CA GLN A 224 -32.06 -1.48 -22.18
C GLN A 224 -33.16 -2.56 -22.18
N PHE A 225 -33.08 -3.53 -23.09
CA PHE A 225 -34.04 -4.63 -23.20
C PHE A 225 -33.65 -5.92 -22.45
N MET A 226 -32.48 -5.98 -21.82
CA MET A 226 -32.12 -7.10 -20.95
C MET A 226 -33.19 -7.36 -19.87
N THR A 227 -33.50 -8.62 -19.63
CA THR A 227 -34.34 -9.02 -18.50
C THR A 227 -33.61 -8.78 -17.18
N THR A 228 -34.35 -8.75 -16.07
CA THR A 228 -33.74 -8.64 -14.73
C THR A 228 -32.77 -9.78 -14.46
N ASP A 229 -33.13 -11.01 -14.84
CA ASP A 229 -32.28 -12.20 -14.63
C ASP A 229 -30.98 -12.14 -15.43
N GLU A 230 -31.03 -11.62 -16.66
CA GLU A 230 -29.84 -11.40 -17.49
C GLU A 230 -28.92 -10.35 -16.88
N ARG A 231 -29.46 -9.20 -16.42
CA ARG A 231 -28.68 -8.17 -15.73
C ARG A 231 -28.04 -8.70 -14.45
N GLU A 232 -28.76 -9.48 -13.66
CA GLU A 232 -28.21 -10.11 -12.46
C GLU A 232 -27.10 -11.11 -12.78
N ARG A 233 -27.26 -11.89 -13.87
CA ARG A 233 -26.22 -12.82 -14.31
C ARG A 233 -24.97 -12.07 -14.76
N GLN A 234 -25.13 -11.00 -15.52
CA GLN A 234 -24.03 -10.18 -16.03
C GLN A 234 -23.26 -9.50 -14.88
N ARG A 235 -23.96 -8.84 -13.95
CA ARG A 235 -23.32 -8.24 -12.76
C ARG A 235 -22.56 -9.26 -11.93
N ARG A 236 -23.05 -10.50 -11.80
CA ARG A 236 -22.30 -11.54 -11.09
C ARG A 236 -21.00 -11.91 -11.81
N ILE A 237 -20.95 -11.82 -13.13
CA ILE A 237 -19.75 -12.11 -13.92
C ILE A 237 -18.74 -10.96 -13.79
N GLU A 238 -19.21 -9.72 -13.85
CA GLU A 238 -18.38 -8.51 -13.83
C GLU A 238 -17.93 -8.12 -12.43
N GLU A 239 -18.84 -8.10 -11.45
CA GLU A 239 -18.54 -7.59 -10.12
C GLU A 239 -17.78 -8.61 -9.26
N ILE A 240 -16.89 -8.10 -8.42
CA ILE A 240 -16.30 -8.88 -7.32
C ILE A 240 -16.96 -8.45 -6.00
N PRO A 241 -17.99 -9.16 -5.50
CA PRO A 241 -18.82 -8.72 -4.38
C PRO A 241 -18.14 -8.83 -2.99
N GLY A 242 -16.88 -9.25 -2.95
CA GLY A 242 -16.13 -9.50 -1.72
C GLY A 242 -15.61 -10.92 -1.62
N THR A 243 -14.36 -11.13 -2.02
CA THR A 243 -13.76 -12.46 -2.18
C THR A 243 -12.39 -12.52 -1.53
N ILE A 244 -12.12 -13.61 -0.81
CA ILE A 244 -10.81 -13.83 -0.20
C ILE A 244 -9.90 -14.44 -1.24
N LEU A 245 -8.87 -13.69 -1.62
CA LEU A 245 -7.88 -14.08 -2.61
C LEU A 245 -6.51 -14.25 -1.95
N ARG A 246 -5.71 -15.17 -2.47
CA ARG A 246 -4.27 -15.24 -2.20
C ARG A 246 -3.57 -14.21 -3.06
N VAL A 247 -2.58 -13.54 -2.48
CA VAL A 247 -1.57 -12.75 -3.21
C VAL A 247 -0.19 -13.30 -2.92
N GLU A 248 0.65 -13.38 -3.94
CA GLU A 248 2.08 -13.65 -3.77
C GLU A 248 2.80 -12.31 -3.51
N LEU A 249 3.91 -12.37 -2.77
CA LEU A 249 4.69 -11.22 -2.30
C LEU A 249 6.16 -11.45 -2.63
N ASP A 250 6.91 -10.38 -2.93
CA ASP A 250 8.38 -10.39 -2.98
C ASP A 250 8.96 -10.15 -1.57
N PRO A 251 9.33 -11.19 -0.77
CA PRO A 251 9.85 -11.00 0.59
C PRO A 251 11.23 -10.32 0.62
N GLY A 252 11.87 -10.14 -0.55
CA GLY A 252 13.09 -9.36 -0.70
C GLY A 252 12.86 -7.85 -0.70
N HIS A 253 11.64 -7.41 -1.01
CA HIS A 253 11.28 -6.01 -1.05
C HIS A 253 10.89 -5.47 0.35
N PRO A 254 11.32 -4.26 0.76
CA PRO A 254 11.06 -3.76 2.12
C PRO A 254 9.59 -3.66 2.52
N LEU A 255 8.69 -3.39 1.57
CA LEU A 255 7.25 -3.39 1.85
C LEU A 255 6.73 -4.76 2.27
N ALA A 256 7.33 -5.87 1.84
CA ALA A 256 6.93 -7.23 2.19
C ALA A 256 7.77 -7.85 3.32
N PHE A 257 8.59 -7.07 4.03
CA PHE A 257 9.35 -7.59 5.17
C PHE A 257 8.45 -8.14 6.28
N GLY A 258 8.82 -9.33 6.76
CA GLY A 258 8.05 -10.07 7.76
C GLY A 258 7.00 -11.01 7.17
N TYR A 259 6.91 -11.16 5.84
CA TYR A 259 6.09 -12.18 5.19
C TYR A 259 6.94 -13.34 4.67
N GLU A 260 6.31 -14.50 4.47
CA GLU A 260 6.96 -15.72 3.95
C GLU A 260 6.64 -15.99 2.48
N GLY A 261 6.19 -14.96 1.74
CA GLY A 261 5.99 -15.00 0.30
C GLY A 261 4.53 -14.94 -0.17
N ASN A 262 3.54 -15.08 0.72
CA ASN A 262 2.13 -14.83 0.37
C ASN A 262 1.32 -14.24 1.52
N ALA A 263 0.17 -13.66 1.17
CA ALA A 263 -0.86 -13.21 2.08
C ALA A 263 -2.24 -13.57 1.53
N ARG A 264 -3.28 -13.37 2.35
CA ARG A 264 -4.65 -13.33 1.85
C ARG A 264 -5.17 -11.90 1.95
N VAL A 265 -5.93 -11.50 0.96
CA VAL A 265 -6.55 -10.19 0.81
C VAL A 265 -8.04 -10.35 0.59
N PHE A 266 -8.79 -9.30 0.88
CA PHE A 266 -10.19 -9.20 0.53
C PHE A 266 -10.30 -8.29 -0.69
N LYS A 267 -10.70 -8.86 -1.84
CA LYS A 267 -10.95 -8.11 -3.08
C LYS A 267 -12.42 -7.74 -3.13
N SER A 268 -12.71 -6.48 -3.41
CA SER A 268 -14.07 -5.97 -3.60
C SER A 268 -14.10 -4.87 -4.65
N GLY A 269 -15.05 -4.96 -5.58
CA GLY A 269 -15.15 -4.06 -6.72
C GLY A 269 -14.11 -4.34 -7.79
N ASP A 270 -14.04 -3.44 -8.77
CA ASP A 270 -13.59 -3.81 -10.12
C ASP A 270 -12.28 -3.14 -10.52
N LEU A 271 -11.72 -2.29 -9.64
CA LEU A 271 -10.40 -1.73 -9.84
C LEU A 271 -9.38 -2.87 -9.97
N ILE A 272 -8.72 -2.92 -11.11
CA ILE A 272 -7.61 -3.81 -11.44
C ILE A 272 -6.54 -2.95 -12.12
N PHE A 273 -5.29 -3.19 -11.79
CA PHE A 273 -4.17 -2.49 -12.41
C PHE A 273 -3.54 -3.35 -13.49
N GLU A 274 -2.97 -2.71 -14.51
CA GLU A 274 -1.94 -3.34 -15.32
C GLU A 274 -0.64 -3.49 -14.51
N PRO A 275 0.22 -4.49 -14.79
CA PRO A 275 1.53 -4.57 -14.18
C PRO A 275 2.36 -3.31 -14.44
N SER A 276 2.92 -2.69 -13.39
CA SER A 276 3.84 -1.57 -13.56
C SER A 276 5.10 -2.03 -14.28
N GLU A 277 5.46 -1.36 -15.38
CA GLU A 277 6.70 -1.59 -16.12
C GLU A 277 7.87 -0.73 -15.62
N SER A 278 7.58 0.46 -15.10
CA SER A 278 8.60 1.42 -14.61
C SER A 278 8.92 1.24 -13.13
N GLY A 279 8.07 0.53 -12.39
CA GLY A 279 8.15 0.33 -10.95
C GLY A 279 8.42 -1.11 -10.53
N ARG A 280 7.91 -1.45 -9.34
CA ARG A 280 7.99 -2.79 -8.75
C ARG A 280 6.59 -3.26 -8.36
N ASN A 281 6.19 -4.40 -8.92
CA ASN A 281 5.00 -5.13 -8.49
C ASN A 281 5.38 -6.00 -7.28
N VAL A 282 5.19 -5.46 -6.07
CA VAL A 282 5.66 -6.09 -4.82
C VAL A 282 4.75 -7.22 -4.36
N ALA A 283 3.46 -7.12 -4.68
CA ALA A 283 2.49 -8.18 -4.48
C ALA A 283 1.59 -8.29 -5.70
N TRP A 284 1.20 -9.50 -6.07
CA TRP A 284 0.37 -9.77 -7.24
C TRP A 284 -0.58 -10.93 -7.00
N TYR A 285 -1.68 -10.96 -7.75
CA TYR A 285 -2.61 -12.07 -7.75
C TYR A 285 -2.05 -13.20 -8.63
N PRO A 286 -1.75 -14.40 -8.07
CA PRO A 286 -1.38 -15.55 -8.90
C PRO A 286 -2.60 -16.08 -9.67
N PRO A 287 -2.41 -16.87 -10.73
CA PRO A 287 -3.50 -17.68 -11.27
C PRO A 287 -4.12 -18.57 -10.17
N MET A 288 -5.41 -18.83 -10.26
CA MET A 288 -6.16 -19.60 -9.25
C MET A 288 -6.01 -19.00 -7.85
N ALA A 289 -6.23 -17.68 -7.72
CA ALA A 289 -6.04 -16.95 -6.47
C ALA A 289 -7.16 -17.18 -5.45
N ARG A 290 -8.34 -17.66 -5.87
CA ARG A 290 -9.51 -17.75 -5.00
C ARG A 290 -9.29 -18.73 -3.84
N VAL A 291 -9.48 -18.22 -2.62
CA VAL A 291 -9.45 -19.02 -1.39
C VAL A 291 -10.87 -19.28 -0.88
N SER A 292 -11.72 -18.24 -0.88
CA SER A 292 -13.11 -18.33 -0.43
C SER A 292 -13.96 -17.21 -1.03
N GLY A 293 -15.25 -17.45 -1.21
CA GLY A 293 -16.18 -16.53 -1.86
C GLY A 293 -16.43 -16.88 -3.34
N TYR A 294 -17.12 -15.98 -4.04
CA TYR A 294 -17.45 -16.12 -5.44
C TYR A 294 -16.46 -15.32 -6.30
N LEU A 295 -15.95 -15.92 -7.36
CA LEU A 295 -15.19 -15.25 -8.41
C LEU A 295 -15.60 -15.89 -9.73
N SER A 296 -16.01 -15.08 -10.70
CA SER A 296 -16.27 -15.55 -12.05
C SER A 296 -14.97 -16.04 -12.71
N VAL A 297 -15.08 -16.83 -13.77
CA VAL A 297 -13.90 -17.32 -14.50
C VAL A 297 -13.20 -16.14 -15.16
N GLU A 298 -14.00 -15.23 -15.70
CA GLU A 298 -13.61 -13.98 -16.33
C GLU A 298 -12.81 -13.11 -15.35
N ASN A 299 -13.29 -12.90 -14.12
CA ASN A 299 -12.54 -12.15 -13.11
C ASN A 299 -11.30 -12.89 -12.59
N GLU A 300 -11.31 -14.22 -12.55
CA GLU A 300 -10.13 -15.01 -12.20
C GLU A 300 -9.01 -14.84 -13.25
N GLU A 301 -9.37 -14.77 -14.53
CA GLU A 301 -8.44 -14.50 -15.63
C GLU A 301 -7.97 -13.05 -15.64
N ARG A 302 -8.89 -12.09 -15.49
CA ARG A 302 -8.57 -10.65 -15.46
C ARG A 302 -7.58 -10.29 -14.36
N LEU A 303 -7.78 -10.85 -13.16
CA LEU A 303 -6.91 -10.60 -12.01
C LEU A 303 -5.56 -11.31 -12.12
N ALA A 304 -5.47 -12.43 -12.82
CA ALA A 304 -4.24 -13.22 -12.85
C ALA A 304 -3.05 -12.38 -13.33
N ARG A 305 -1.98 -12.37 -12.53
CA ARG A 305 -0.71 -11.64 -12.77
C ARG A 305 -0.82 -10.11 -12.70
N THR A 306 -1.91 -9.57 -12.16
CA THR A 306 -2.06 -8.13 -11.90
C THR A 306 -1.54 -7.77 -10.51
N PRO A 307 -1.07 -6.53 -10.29
CA PRO A 307 -0.50 -6.14 -9.00
C PRO A 307 -1.58 -5.84 -7.96
N PHE A 308 -1.40 -6.40 -6.77
CA PHE A 308 -2.09 -5.98 -5.55
C PHE A 308 -1.39 -4.76 -4.92
N LEU A 309 -0.06 -4.73 -4.97
CA LEU A 309 0.77 -3.67 -4.43
C LEU A 309 1.85 -3.29 -5.45
N ALA A 310 1.74 -2.10 -6.00
CA ALA A 310 2.74 -1.52 -6.88
C ALA A 310 3.47 -0.37 -6.18
N VAL A 311 4.74 -0.16 -6.52
CA VAL A 311 5.50 1.02 -6.11
C VAL A 311 6.28 1.58 -7.28
N GLU A 312 6.15 2.88 -7.50
CA GLU A 312 6.91 3.63 -8.50
C GLU A 312 7.72 4.73 -7.82
N SER A 313 8.96 4.93 -8.30
CA SER A 313 9.83 5.99 -7.78
C SER A 313 9.53 7.29 -8.51
N LEU A 314 9.46 8.39 -7.76
CA LEU A 314 9.23 9.72 -8.30
C LEU A 314 10.20 10.70 -7.63
N GLY A 315 11.24 11.09 -8.36
CA GLY A 315 12.36 11.86 -7.82
C GLY A 315 13.05 11.13 -6.66
N ARG A 316 13.08 11.75 -5.47
CA ARG A 316 13.62 11.16 -4.23
C ARG A 316 12.57 10.42 -3.40
N GLY A 317 11.29 10.53 -3.77
CA GLY A 317 10.17 9.88 -3.11
C GLY A 317 9.62 8.74 -3.95
N ARG A 318 8.39 8.34 -3.62
CA ARG A 318 7.70 7.24 -4.29
C ARG A 318 6.20 7.31 -4.08
N CYS A 319 5.49 6.61 -4.95
CA CYS A 319 4.06 6.35 -4.86
C CYS A 319 3.86 4.87 -4.60
N ILE A 320 3.12 4.53 -3.55
CA ILE A 320 2.79 3.16 -3.16
C ILE A 320 1.29 2.97 -3.34
N LEU A 321 0.91 2.10 -4.27
CA LEU A 321 -0.47 1.95 -4.73
C LEU A 321 -0.98 0.56 -4.35
N TYR A 322 -2.01 0.52 -3.50
CA TYR A 322 -2.70 -0.70 -3.12
C TYR A 322 -4.00 -0.83 -3.91
N ASN A 323 -4.17 -1.96 -4.59
CA ASN A 323 -5.38 -2.26 -5.37
C ASN A 323 -6.65 -2.33 -4.50
N GLU A 324 -6.50 -2.66 -3.22
CA GLU A 324 -7.56 -2.67 -2.22
C GLU A 324 -7.10 -1.96 -0.94
N ASP A 325 -8.03 -1.61 -0.06
CA ASP A 325 -7.66 -1.12 1.27
C ASP A 325 -7.17 -2.28 2.16
N PRO A 326 -5.86 -2.35 2.51
CA PRO A 326 -5.31 -3.42 3.36
C PRO A 326 -5.84 -3.35 4.80
N ASN A 327 -6.55 -2.29 5.18
CA ASN A 327 -7.08 -2.02 6.51
C ASN A 327 -8.62 -2.05 6.53
N PHE A 328 -9.28 -2.45 5.44
CA PHE A 328 -10.73 -2.44 5.28
C PHE A 328 -11.44 -3.03 6.51
N ARG A 329 -12.22 -2.18 7.21
CA ARG A 329 -12.99 -2.49 8.44
C ARG A 329 -12.20 -3.20 9.55
N LEU A 330 -10.87 -3.18 9.49
CA LEU A 330 -9.96 -3.78 10.48
C LEU A 330 -10.16 -5.28 10.77
N PHE A 331 -10.92 -6.02 9.97
CA PHE A 331 -11.14 -7.44 10.24
C PHE A 331 -9.93 -8.30 9.89
N TRP A 332 -9.02 -7.80 9.03
CA TRP A 332 -7.90 -8.58 8.51
C TRP A 332 -6.53 -8.05 8.98
N PHE A 333 -6.03 -8.60 10.09
CA PHE A 333 -4.76 -8.17 10.68
C PHE A 333 -3.52 -8.56 9.87
N GLY A 334 -3.69 -9.51 8.93
CA GLY A 334 -2.60 -10.04 8.12
C GLY A 334 -1.95 -9.01 7.19
N LEU A 335 -2.64 -7.91 6.87
CA LEU A 335 -2.15 -6.89 5.93
C LEU A 335 -1.66 -5.60 6.60
N ASN A 336 -1.96 -5.41 7.90
CA ASN A 336 -1.47 -4.24 8.65
C ASN A 336 0.04 -4.05 8.51
N ARG A 337 0.81 -5.16 8.50
CA ARG A 337 2.28 -5.09 8.42
C ARG A 337 2.74 -4.59 7.06
N LEU A 338 2.11 -5.05 5.98
CA LEU A 338 2.36 -4.57 4.62
C LEU A 338 2.14 -3.05 4.57
N PHE A 339 1.00 -2.58 5.09
CA PHE A 339 0.68 -1.16 5.18
C PHE A 339 1.68 -0.37 6.06
N LEU A 340 2.01 -0.86 7.25
CA LEU A 340 2.95 -0.18 8.14
C LEU A 340 4.37 -0.16 7.58
N ASN A 341 4.78 -1.17 6.81
CA ASN A 341 6.07 -1.14 6.11
C ASN A 341 6.14 0.05 5.13
N SER A 342 5.02 0.48 4.53
CA SER A 342 4.94 1.70 3.72
C SER A 342 5.23 2.98 4.50
N LEU A 343 5.03 2.99 5.83
CA LEU A 343 5.33 4.16 6.66
C LEU A 343 6.78 4.17 7.17
N PHE A 344 7.31 3.01 7.55
CA PHE A 344 8.61 2.92 8.21
C PHE A 344 9.78 2.64 7.27
N PHE A 345 9.56 1.94 6.16
CA PHE A 345 10.64 1.49 5.28
C PHE A 345 10.68 2.24 3.93
N ALA A 346 9.61 2.93 3.55
CA ALA A 346 9.55 3.68 2.29
C ALA A 346 10.65 4.75 2.16
N GLY A 347 11.18 5.33 3.24
CA GLY A 347 12.24 6.34 3.12
C GLY A 347 13.65 5.79 2.83
N GLY A 348 13.82 4.46 2.80
CA GLY A 348 15.15 3.83 2.94
C GLY A 348 15.77 3.24 1.68
N TYR A 349 14.97 2.81 0.70
CA TYR A 349 15.46 1.97 -0.42
C TYR A 349 15.27 2.59 -1.79
#